data_AF-A0A7X5DD90-F1
#
_entry.id   AF-A0A7X5DD90-F1
#
_cell.length_a   1.000
_cell.length_b   1.000
_cell.length_c   1.000
_cell.angle_alpha   90.00
_cell.angle_beta   90.00
_cell.angle_gamma   90.00
#
_symmetry.space_group_name_H-M   'P 1'
#
loop_
_entity.id
_entity.type
_entity.pdbx_description
1 polymer ?
#
loop_
_entity_poly.entity_id
_entity_poly.type
_entity_poly.pdbx_seq_one_letter_code
_entity_poly.pdbx_strand_id
1 'polypeptide(L)'
;MTTYVNGANGCAAKIEKADGGWMLTVADPSGNARTSAHKSEKAAFKAMLAFEHSWREVPEVPKVSKEASGLCRRDALDAALRFLTRHGYGVDEIDWSCPAGTADIIAEADDVIVLAYVRTGDGPEPFAEIGRGPKRRQLESIAAAYLRDHATGEATVRFDVIDVHRLGGNRMFVRHHLGAYSGV
;
A
#
# COMPACT_ATOMS: atom_id res chain seq x y z
N MET A 1 -4.25 -10.68 20.32
CA MET A 1 -3.09 -9.87 19.91
C MET A 1 -3.67 -8.57 19.39
N THR A 2 -3.26 -7.42 19.90
CA THR A 2 -3.87 -6.13 19.51
C THR A 2 -2.80 -5.23 18.93
N THR A 3 -3.08 -4.65 17.76
CA THR A 3 -2.15 -3.77 17.04
C THR A 3 -2.69 -2.35 17.03
N TYR A 4 -1.80 -1.39 17.21
CA TYR A 4 -2.10 0.03 17.22
C TYR A 4 -1.18 0.75 16.25
N VAL A 5 -1.66 1.83 15.66
CA VAL A 5 -0.85 2.75 14.88
C VAL A 5 -0.95 4.13 15.46
N ASN A 6 0.17 4.85 15.48
CA ASN A 6 0.20 6.23 15.89
C ASN A 6 0.05 7.13 14.66
N GLY A 7 -1.03 7.91 14.61
CA GLY A 7 -1.34 8.75 13.47
C GLY A 7 -0.43 9.97 13.30
N ALA A 8 0.36 10.34 14.31
CA ALA A 8 1.23 11.51 14.31
C ALA A 8 2.65 11.21 13.81
N ASN A 9 3.22 10.07 14.21
CA ASN A 9 4.61 9.71 13.90
C ASN A 9 4.74 8.43 13.05
N GLY A 10 3.64 7.73 12.76
CA GLY A 10 3.64 6.51 11.94
C GLY A 10 4.16 5.27 12.66
N CYS A 11 4.44 5.34 13.97
CA CYS A 11 4.84 4.18 14.75
C CYS A 11 3.72 3.14 14.83
N ALA A 12 4.11 1.86 14.85
CA ALA A 12 3.20 0.75 15.11
C ALA A 12 3.49 0.17 16.49
N ALA A 13 2.45 -0.18 17.25
CA ALA A 13 2.58 -0.86 18.51
C ALA A 13 1.80 -2.16 18.49
N LYS A 14 2.34 -3.18 19.14
CA LYS A 14 1.74 -4.50 19.24
C LYS A 14 1.73 -4.93 20.70
N ILE A 15 0.55 -5.27 21.21
CA ILE A 15 0.37 -5.82 22.55
C ILE A 15 -0.07 -7.28 22.42
N GLU A 16 0.73 -8.19 22.97
CA GLU A 16 0.44 -9.62 22.92
C GLU A 16 0.74 -10.31 24.25
N LYS A 17 0.02 -11.40 24.51
CA LYS A 17 0.24 -12.24 25.69
C LYS A 17 1.41 -13.18 25.37
N ALA A 18 2.42 -13.18 26.24
CA ALA A 18 3.56 -14.09 26.18
C ALA A 18 3.62 -14.93 27.46
N ASP A 19 4.40 -16.01 27.47
CA ASP A 19 4.51 -16.89 28.63
C ASP A 19 5.03 -16.12 29.85
N GLY A 20 4.14 -15.88 30.81
CA GLY A 20 4.42 -15.14 32.05
C GLY A 20 4.04 -13.65 32.06
N GLY A 21 3.45 -13.08 31.00
CA GLY A 21 3.05 -11.68 31.02
C GLY A 21 2.49 -11.12 29.71
N TRP A 22 2.58 -9.80 29.57
CA TRP A 22 2.16 -9.06 28.39
C TRP A 22 3.34 -8.33 27.77
N MET A 23 3.49 -8.44 26.46
CA MET A 23 4.58 -7.83 25.72
C MET A 23 4.03 -6.67 24.89
N LEU A 24 4.66 -5.50 25.04
CA LEU A 24 4.47 -4.35 24.16
C LEU A 24 5.70 -4.23 23.26
N THR A 25 5.49 -4.29 21.96
CA THR A 25 6.49 -3.99 20.94
C THR A 25 6.10 -2.69 20.24
N VAL A 26 6.96 -1.69 20.22
CA VAL A 26 6.76 -0.43 19.48
C VAL A 26 7.82 -0.36 18.38
N ALA A 27 7.39 -0.23 17.12
CA ALA A 27 8.23 -0.10 15.95
C ALA A 27 8.09 1.30 15.35
N ASP A 28 9.22 1.92 15.01
CA ASP A 28 9.24 3.18 14.25
C ASP A 28 9.16 2.91 12.73
N PRO A 29 8.83 3.93 11.91
CA PRO A 29 8.80 3.79 10.45
C PRO A 29 10.17 3.45 9.82
N SER A 30 11.26 3.63 10.55
CA SER A 30 12.63 3.34 10.11
C SER A 30 13.03 1.88 10.35
N GLY A 31 12.13 1.07 10.94
CA GLY A 31 12.34 -0.35 11.19
C GLY A 31 12.96 -0.67 12.55
N ASN A 32 13.20 0.32 13.42
CA ASN A 32 13.67 0.03 14.78
C ASN A 32 12.49 -0.38 15.65
N ALA A 33 12.63 -1.51 16.35
CA ALA A 33 11.62 -1.99 17.29
C ALA A 33 12.17 -2.03 18.71
N ARG A 34 11.34 -1.65 19.68
CA ARG A 34 11.60 -1.77 21.12
C ARG A 34 10.52 -2.62 21.76
N THR A 35 10.93 -3.58 22.58
CA THR A 35 10.01 -4.51 23.24
C THR A 35 10.14 -4.40 24.76
N SER A 36 9.02 -4.41 25.46
CA SER A 36 8.95 -4.31 26.92
C SER A 36 7.91 -5.25 27.51
N ALA A 37 8.24 -5.85 28.66
CA ALA A 37 7.37 -6.77 29.38
C ALA A 37 6.55 -6.03 30.46
N HIS A 38 5.29 -6.43 30.60
CA HIS A 38 4.29 -5.81 31.47
C HIS A 38 3.48 -6.86 32.21
N LYS A 39 3.09 -6.53 33.44
CA LYS A 39 2.29 -7.40 34.32
C LYS A 39 0.84 -7.62 33.86
N SER A 40 0.33 -6.74 33.00
CA SER A 40 -1.04 -6.80 32.48
C SER A 40 -1.14 -6.05 31.15
N GLU A 41 -2.17 -6.38 30.37
CA GLU A 41 -2.51 -5.67 29.12
C GLU A 41 -2.71 -4.18 29.36
N LYS A 42 -3.43 -3.82 30.43
CA LYS A 42 -3.66 -2.43 30.83
C LYS A 42 -2.36 -1.68 31.14
N ALA A 43 -1.36 -2.36 31.72
CA ALA A 43 -0.05 -1.77 31.98
C ALA A 43 0.73 -1.54 30.67
N ALA A 44 0.69 -2.52 29.75
CA ALA A 44 1.26 -2.40 28.41
C ALA A 44 0.62 -1.24 27.62
N PHE A 45 -0.71 -1.15 27.65
CA PHE A 45 -1.45 -0.07 26.99
C PHE A 45 -1.13 1.31 27.57
N LYS A 46 -1.04 1.43 28.90
CA LYS A 46 -0.65 2.68 29.55
C LYS A 46 0.78 3.09 29.18
N ALA A 47 1.70 2.14 29.07
CA ALA A 47 3.07 2.40 28.62
C ALA A 47 3.12 2.86 27.16
N MET A 48 2.28 2.29 26.28
CA MET A 48 2.12 2.72 24.89
C MET A 48 1.60 4.16 24.80
N LEU A 49 0.53 4.49 25.54
CA LEU A 49 -0.02 5.86 25.56
C LEU A 49 0.94 6.90 26.15
N ALA A 50 1.85 6.48 27.04
CA ALA A 50 2.89 7.35 27.58
C ALA A 50 4.03 7.63 26.57
N PHE A 51 4.14 6.82 25.51
CA PHE A 51 5.17 6.99 24.48
C PHE A 51 4.86 8.19 23.57
N GLU A 52 3.59 8.39 23.19
CA GLU A 52 3.13 9.50 22.33
C GLU A 52 1.59 9.58 22.32
N HIS A 53 1.03 10.73 21.96
CA HIS A 53 -0.41 10.89 21.73
C HIS A 53 -0.82 10.41 20.31
N SER A 54 -2.11 10.17 20.06
CA SER A 54 -2.70 9.80 18.74
C SER A 54 -2.65 8.32 18.31
N TRP A 55 -2.56 7.38 19.26
CA TRP A 55 -2.73 5.95 18.97
C TRP A 55 -4.17 5.62 18.58
N ARG A 56 -4.32 4.77 17.56
CA ARG A 56 -5.60 4.17 17.16
C ARG A 56 -5.42 2.66 17.07
N GLU A 57 -6.38 1.92 17.60
CA GLU A 57 -6.45 0.48 17.40
C GLU A 57 -6.70 0.21 15.93
N VAL A 58 -5.93 -0.72 15.37
CA VAL A 58 -6.18 -1.25 14.04
C VAL A 58 -6.86 -2.60 14.27
N PRO A 59 -8.14 -2.77 13.87
CA PRO A 59 -8.76 -4.09 13.94
C PRO A 59 -7.85 -5.06 13.19
N GLU A 60 -7.65 -6.25 13.75
CA GLU A 60 -6.78 -7.28 13.18
C GLU A 60 -7.25 -7.59 11.76
N VAL A 61 -6.69 -6.89 10.78
CA VAL A 61 -6.87 -7.22 9.37
C VAL A 61 -6.16 -8.56 9.26
N PRO A 62 -6.87 -9.65 8.90
CA PRO A 62 -6.23 -10.93 8.70
C PRO A 62 -5.04 -10.66 7.79
N LYS A 63 -3.84 -11.10 8.19
CA LYS A 63 -2.73 -11.19 7.25
C LYS A 63 -3.20 -12.17 6.18
N VAL A 64 -3.85 -11.66 5.14
CA VAL A 64 -4.08 -12.42 3.92
C VAL A 64 -2.69 -12.65 3.39
N SER A 65 -2.18 -13.84 3.69
CA SER A 65 -1.00 -14.41 3.08
C SER A 65 -1.08 -14.12 1.59
N LYS A 66 0.06 -13.73 1.01
CA LYS A 66 0.31 -13.40 -0.40
C LYS A 66 -0.13 -14.46 -1.43
N GLU A 67 -0.88 -15.48 -1.02
CA GLU A 67 -1.06 -16.78 -1.65
C GLU A 67 -2.53 -17.24 -1.78
N ALA A 68 -3.52 -16.51 -1.24
CA ALA A 68 -4.91 -17.03 -1.18
C ALA A 68 -5.80 -16.78 -2.43
N SER A 69 -5.28 -16.22 -3.54
CA SER A 69 -6.09 -15.96 -4.74
C SER A 69 -5.90 -17.00 -5.87
N GLY A 70 -4.83 -17.80 -5.85
CA GLY A 70 -4.43 -18.64 -6.99
C GLY A 70 -4.22 -17.86 -8.30
N LEU A 71 -4.22 -16.52 -8.25
CA LEU A 71 -4.07 -15.62 -9.38
C LEU A 71 -2.60 -15.23 -9.49
N CYS A 72 -1.94 -15.68 -10.55
CA CYS A 72 -0.56 -15.28 -10.79
C CYS A 72 -0.50 -13.82 -11.23
N ARG A 73 0.63 -13.15 -10.94
CA ARG A 73 0.85 -11.74 -11.30
C ARG A 73 0.60 -11.47 -12.79
N ARG A 74 1.03 -12.38 -13.67
CA ARG A 74 0.84 -12.25 -15.12
C ARG A 74 -0.62 -12.18 -15.52
N ASP A 75 -1.47 -13.05 -14.97
CA ASP A 75 -2.91 -13.06 -15.25
C ASP A 75 -3.59 -11.78 -14.76
N ALA A 76 -3.15 -11.26 -13.60
CA ALA A 76 -3.65 -10.02 -13.06
C ALA A 76 -3.25 -8.81 -13.94
N LEU A 77 -1.99 -8.80 -14.39
CA LEU A 77 -1.47 -7.76 -15.28
C LEU A 77 -2.20 -7.78 -16.63
N ASP A 78 -2.43 -8.95 -17.24
CA ASP A 78 -3.21 -9.07 -18.48
C ASP A 78 -4.66 -8.56 -18.29
N ALA A 79 -5.30 -8.90 -17.17
CA ALA A 79 -6.64 -8.39 -16.85
C ALA A 79 -6.66 -6.86 -16.69
N ALA A 80 -5.65 -6.28 -16.03
CA ALA A 80 -5.51 -4.84 -15.85
C ALA A 80 -5.27 -4.13 -17.20
N LEU A 81 -4.38 -4.64 -18.04
CA LEU A 81 -4.09 -4.08 -19.36
C LEU A 81 -5.32 -4.09 -20.27
N ARG A 82 -6.06 -5.20 -20.29
CA ARG A 82 -7.33 -5.33 -21.02
C ARG A 82 -8.38 -4.33 -20.52
N PHE A 83 -8.46 -4.16 -19.19
CA PHE A 83 -9.36 -3.20 -18.58
C PHE A 83 -9.00 -1.77 -19.02
N LEU A 84 -7.75 -1.34 -18.81
CA LEU A 84 -7.28 0.00 -19.17
C LEU A 84 -7.49 0.30 -20.66
N THR A 85 -7.08 -0.61 -21.55
CA THR A 85 -7.26 -0.46 -23.00
C THR A 85 -8.72 -0.29 -23.37
N ARG A 86 -9.62 -1.11 -22.80
CA ARG A 86 -11.07 -1.02 -23.06
C ARG A 86 -11.69 0.29 -22.54
N HIS A 87 -11.07 0.89 -21.54
CA HIS A 87 -11.49 2.15 -20.94
C HIS A 87 -10.77 3.38 -21.51
N GLY A 88 -10.06 3.23 -22.64
CA GLY A 88 -9.51 4.35 -23.41
C GLY A 88 -8.11 4.81 -22.99
N TYR A 89 -7.42 4.05 -22.13
CA TYR A 89 -6.05 4.35 -21.73
C TYR A 89 -5.08 3.89 -22.83
N GLY A 90 -4.14 4.76 -23.22
CA GLY A 90 -2.98 4.39 -24.01
C GLY A 90 -1.92 3.78 -23.09
N VAL A 91 -1.49 2.53 -23.31
CA VAL A 91 -0.47 1.91 -22.46
C VAL A 91 0.90 2.17 -23.08
N ASP A 92 1.75 2.90 -22.35
CA ASP A 92 3.09 3.28 -22.81
C ASP A 92 4.14 2.25 -22.38
N GLU A 93 4.10 1.85 -21.11
CA GLU A 93 5.09 0.94 -20.52
C GLU A 93 4.45 -0.09 -19.58
N ILE A 94 5.08 -1.26 -19.50
CA ILE A 94 4.67 -2.38 -18.63
C ILE A 94 5.91 -2.90 -17.91
N ASP A 95 5.80 -3.14 -16.60
CA ASP A 95 6.93 -3.55 -15.75
C ASP A 95 8.11 -2.57 -15.80
N TRP A 96 7.80 -1.26 -15.85
CA TRP A 96 8.80 -0.20 -15.92
C TRP A 96 9.59 -0.10 -14.61
N SER A 97 10.89 0.19 -14.70
CA SER A 97 11.77 0.27 -13.52
C SER A 97 12.78 1.40 -13.61
N CYS A 98 13.12 1.95 -12.44
CA CYS A 98 14.16 2.95 -12.26
C CYS A 98 14.85 2.74 -10.90
N PRO A 99 15.94 3.47 -10.59
CA PRO A 99 16.63 3.31 -9.30
C PRO A 99 15.76 3.55 -8.06
N ALA A 100 14.66 4.31 -8.18
CA ALA A 100 13.73 4.57 -7.09
C ALA A 100 12.70 3.44 -6.87
N GLY A 101 12.47 2.58 -7.87
CA GLY A 101 11.53 1.47 -7.79
C GLY A 101 10.91 1.10 -9.14
N THR A 102 9.72 0.50 -9.11
CA THR A 102 9.03 -0.02 -10.29
C THR A 102 7.61 0.54 -10.39
N ALA A 103 7.08 0.63 -11.60
CA ALA A 103 5.67 0.84 -11.90
C ALA A 103 5.15 -0.36 -12.71
N ASP A 104 4.00 -0.93 -12.34
CA ASP A 104 3.48 -2.12 -13.03
C ASP A 104 3.01 -1.75 -14.44
N ILE A 105 2.30 -0.63 -14.58
CA ILE A 105 1.82 -0.08 -15.84
C ILE A 105 1.98 1.44 -15.82
N ILE A 106 2.49 2.01 -16.91
CA ILE A 106 2.43 3.44 -17.20
C ILE A 106 1.52 3.62 -18.41
N ALA A 107 0.54 4.50 -18.28
CA ALA A 107 -0.46 4.74 -19.29
C ALA A 107 -0.83 6.22 -19.38
N GLU A 108 -1.31 6.63 -20.54
CA GLU A 108 -1.88 7.94 -20.81
C GLU A 108 -3.41 7.86 -20.80
N ALA A 109 -4.04 8.78 -20.08
CA ALA A 109 -5.49 8.96 -20.09
C ALA A 109 -5.79 10.44 -20.24
N ASP A 110 -6.28 10.84 -21.42
CA ASP A 110 -6.34 12.25 -21.83
C ASP A 110 -4.94 12.89 -21.67
N ASP A 111 -4.81 14.01 -20.95
CA ASP A 111 -3.52 14.69 -20.70
C ASP A 111 -2.87 14.27 -19.35
N VAL A 112 -3.21 13.07 -18.86
CA VAL A 112 -2.74 12.58 -17.55
C VAL A 112 -1.87 11.34 -17.73
N ILE A 113 -0.65 11.40 -17.21
CA ILE A 113 0.23 10.24 -17.07
C ILE A 113 -0.18 9.46 -15.82
N VAL A 114 -0.53 8.20 -16.00
CA VAL A 114 -1.07 7.31 -14.99
C VAL A 114 -0.06 6.23 -14.66
N LEU A 115 0.42 6.22 -13.42
CA LEU A 115 1.18 5.11 -12.86
C LEU A 115 0.20 4.18 -12.13
N ALA A 116 -0.15 3.06 -12.76
CA ALA A 116 -1.10 2.10 -12.23
C ALA A 116 -0.38 0.90 -11.60
N TYR A 117 -0.73 0.59 -10.35
CA TYR A 117 -0.18 -0.54 -9.59
C TYR A 117 -1.21 -1.66 -9.46
N VAL A 118 -0.83 -2.88 -9.83
CA VAL A 118 -1.72 -4.04 -9.89
C VAL A 118 -1.58 -4.87 -8.62
N ARG A 119 -2.71 -5.11 -7.95
CA ARG A 119 -2.77 -5.91 -6.72
C ARG A 119 -3.63 -7.14 -6.92
N THR A 120 -3.19 -8.25 -6.34
CA THR A 120 -3.95 -9.49 -6.25
C THR A 120 -4.32 -9.78 -4.79
N GLY A 121 -5.59 -10.12 -4.56
CA GLY A 121 -6.09 -10.52 -3.25
C GLY A 121 -6.72 -9.39 -2.42
N ASP A 122 -7.29 -9.78 -1.29
CA ASP A 122 -7.99 -8.89 -0.38
C ASP A 122 -7.00 -8.33 0.65
N GLY A 123 -6.60 -7.07 0.49
CA GLY A 123 -5.75 -6.33 1.42
C GLY A 123 -6.43 -5.02 1.87
N PRO A 124 -5.89 -4.32 2.89
CA PRO A 124 -6.45 -3.05 3.33
C PRO A 124 -6.55 -2.03 2.17
N GLU A 125 -7.51 -1.11 2.27
CA GLU A 125 -7.77 -0.06 1.27
C GLU A 125 -6.47 0.63 0.82
N PRO A 126 -6.24 0.80 -0.50
CA PRO A 126 -4.97 1.29 -1.05
C PRO A 126 -4.60 2.68 -0.52
N PHE A 127 -5.60 3.48 -0.16
CA PHE A 127 -5.44 4.82 0.42
C PHE A 127 -4.67 4.84 1.75
N ALA A 128 -4.75 3.77 2.56
CA ALA A 128 -4.17 3.77 3.90
C ALA A 128 -2.64 3.60 3.90
N GLU A 129 -2.11 2.85 2.93
CA GLU A 129 -0.69 2.49 2.85
C GLU A 129 0.13 3.47 2.00
N ILE A 130 -0.55 4.13 1.06
CA ILE A 130 0.06 5.00 0.06
C ILE A 130 0.06 6.48 0.48
N GLY A 131 -0.89 6.90 1.33
CA GLY A 131 -1.06 8.29 1.75
C GLY A 131 -0.06 8.82 2.78
N ARG A 132 0.95 8.05 3.24
CA ARG A 132 1.87 8.51 4.32
C ARG A 132 3.36 8.26 4.04
N GLY A 133 4.15 9.31 4.28
CA GLY A 133 5.59 9.22 4.58
C GLY A 133 6.49 8.71 3.43
N PRO A 134 7.36 7.70 3.67
CA PRO A 134 8.38 7.25 2.72
C PRO A 134 7.82 6.69 1.40
N LYS A 135 6.66 6.02 1.45
CA LYS A 135 6.09 5.35 0.28
C LYS A 135 5.66 6.36 -0.78
N ARG A 136 5.00 7.46 -0.36
CA ARG A 136 4.66 8.58 -1.24
C ARG A 136 5.89 9.17 -1.93
N ARG A 137 6.95 9.50 -1.18
CA ARG A 137 8.18 10.06 -1.75
C ARG A 137 8.84 9.14 -2.76
N GLN A 138 8.80 7.83 -2.51
CA GLN A 138 9.31 6.83 -3.45
C GLN A 138 8.55 6.90 -4.78
N LEU A 139 7.22 6.96 -4.72
CA LEU A 139 6.35 6.95 -5.89
C LEU A 139 6.46 8.27 -6.67
N GLU A 140 6.56 9.40 -5.97
CA GLU A 140 6.91 10.69 -6.56
C GLU A 140 8.28 10.64 -7.26
N SER A 141 9.27 9.96 -6.68
CA SER A 141 10.59 9.80 -7.31
C SER A 141 10.55 8.90 -8.55
N ILE A 142 9.71 7.85 -8.56
CA ILE A 142 9.47 6.99 -9.72
C ILE A 142 8.84 7.81 -10.85
N ALA A 143 7.80 8.59 -10.55
CA ALA A 143 7.17 9.47 -11.52
C ALA A 143 8.14 10.51 -12.09
N ALA A 144 8.91 11.19 -11.23
CA ALA A 144 9.91 12.17 -11.66
C ALA A 144 11.03 11.55 -12.53
N ALA A 145 11.39 10.29 -12.29
CA ALA A 145 12.32 9.57 -13.15
C ALA A 145 11.73 9.31 -14.53
N TYR A 146 10.45 8.91 -14.62
CA TYR A 146 9.78 8.69 -15.89
C TYR A 146 9.64 9.98 -16.70
N LEU A 147 9.14 11.05 -16.07
CA LEU A 147 8.90 12.34 -16.72
C LEU A 147 10.16 12.96 -17.34
N ARG A 148 11.33 12.74 -16.74
CA ARG A 148 12.59 13.32 -17.19
C ARG A 148 12.91 13.01 -18.66
N ASP A 149 12.56 11.81 -19.09
CA ASP A 149 12.90 11.31 -20.42
C ASP A 149 11.68 11.27 -21.36
N HIS A 150 10.45 11.42 -20.82
CA HIS A 150 9.20 11.18 -21.55
C HIS A 150 8.26 12.40 -21.62
N ALA A 151 8.47 13.43 -20.80
CA ALA A 151 7.63 14.63 -20.81
C ALA A 151 8.46 15.88 -21.14
N THR A 152 8.00 16.67 -22.12
CA THR A 152 8.65 17.90 -22.58
C THR A 152 7.99 19.18 -22.08
N GLY A 153 7.01 19.06 -21.16
CA GLY A 153 6.24 20.18 -20.61
C GLY A 153 5.59 19.85 -19.26
N GLU A 154 4.59 20.65 -18.87
CA GLU A 154 3.78 20.36 -17.69
C GLU A 154 2.97 19.07 -17.92
N ALA A 155 3.10 18.12 -16.99
CA ALA A 155 2.38 16.86 -17.03
C ALA A 155 1.63 16.66 -15.71
N THR A 156 0.36 16.27 -15.80
CA THR A 156 -0.40 15.83 -14.62
C THR A 156 -0.10 14.35 -14.41
N VAL A 157 0.38 14.01 -13.22
CA VAL A 157 0.61 12.60 -12.84
C VAL A 157 -0.48 12.15 -11.89
N ARG A 158 -1.13 11.04 -12.22
CA ARG A 158 -2.03 10.33 -11.33
C ARG A 158 -1.45 8.97 -11.01
N PHE A 159 -1.66 8.54 -9.78
CA PHE A 159 -1.25 7.23 -9.35
C PHE A 159 -2.50 6.42 -8.99
N ASP A 160 -2.66 5.29 -9.65
CA ASP A 160 -3.84 4.46 -9.57
C ASP A 160 -3.50 3.10 -8.97
N VAL A 161 -4.52 2.45 -8.38
CA VAL A 161 -4.42 1.05 -7.96
C VAL A 161 -5.48 0.24 -8.67
N ILE A 162 -5.10 -0.91 -9.21
CA ILE A 162 -5.99 -1.84 -9.89
C ILE A 162 -6.02 -3.14 -9.09
N ASP A 163 -7.15 -3.37 -8.42
CA ASP A 163 -7.42 -4.61 -7.71
C ASP A 163 -7.97 -5.65 -8.67
N VAL A 164 -7.35 -6.83 -8.71
CA VAL A 164 -7.79 -7.95 -9.54
C VAL A 164 -8.11 -9.17 -8.68
N HIS A 165 -9.34 -9.65 -8.82
CA HIS A 165 -9.86 -10.81 -8.09
C HIS A 165 -10.34 -11.88 -9.08
N ARG A 166 -10.01 -13.15 -8.82
CA ARG A 166 -10.55 -14.28 -9.60
C ARG A 166 -11.92 -14.66 -9.04
N LEU A 167 -12.96 -14.60 -9.87
CA LEU A 167 -14.34 -14.98 -9.49
C LEU A 167 -14.66 -16.47 -9.75
N GLY A 168 -13.66 -17.25 -10.18
CA GLY A 168 -13.77 -18.66 -10.59
C GLY A 168 -13.65 -18.85 -12.11
N GLY A 169 -12.96 -19.93 -12.52
CA GLY A 169 -12.60 -20.17 -13.92
C GLY A 169 -11.69 -19.05 -14.47
N ASN A 170 -11.94 -18.64 -15.72
CA ASN A 170 -11.23 -17.51 -16.38
C ASN A 170 -11.89 -16.14 -16.16
N ARG A 171 -12.85 -16.02 -15.23
CA ARG A 171 -13.51 -14.73 -14.97
C ARG A 171 -12.73 -13.95 -13.92
N MET A 172 -12.36 -12.73 -14.29
CA MET A 172 -11.70 -11.76 -13.41
C MET A 172 -12.64 -10.60 -13.11
N PHE A 173 -12.61 -10.14 -11.86
CA PHE A 173 -13.17 -8.88 -11.43
C PHE A 173 -12.04 -7.87 -11.30
N VAL A 174 -12.18 -6.71 -11.95
CA VAL A 174 -11.21 -5.62 -11.90
C VAL A 174 -11.88 -4.42 -11.26
N ARG A 175 -11.25 -3.87 -10.21
CA ARG A 175 -11.66 -2.63 -9.56
C ARG A 175 -10.53 -1.62 -9.69
N HIS A 176 -10.82 -0.48 -10.31
CA HIS A 176 -9.84 0.58 -10.56
C HIS A 176 -10.07 1.74 -9.59
N HIS A 177 -9.08 1.99 -8.75
CA HIS A 177 -9.02 3.10 -7.82
C HIS A 177 -8.23 4.24 -8.45
N LEU A 178 -8.96 5.22 -8.99
CA LEU A 178 -8.39 6.44 -9.55
C LEU A 178 -7.82 7.31 -8.45
N GLY A 179 -6.61 7.84 -8.63
CA GLY A 179 -6.02 8.79 -7.70
C GLY A 179 -5.96 8.22 -6.28
N ALA A 180 -5.47 6.98 -6.13
CA ALA A 180 -5.37 6.30 -4.84
C ALA A 180 -4.51 7.06 -3.79
N TYR A 181 -3.90 8.17 -4.22
CA TYR A 181 -2.97 9.05 -3.51
C TYR A 181 -3.60 10.42 -3.24
N SER A 182 -4.65 10.83 -3.96
CA SER A 182 -5.32 12.12 -3.80
C SER A 182 -6.41 12.04 -2.72
N GLY A 183 -5.97 11.74 -1.49
CA GLY A 183 -6.75 11.94 -0.27
C GLY A 183 -6.21 13.17 0.46
N VAL A 184 -7.09 14.16 0.66
CA VAL A 184 -6.88 15.43 1.40
C VAL A 184 -6.17 15.29 2.74
#